data_AF-A0A2E5IB39-F1
#
_entry.id   AF-A0A2E5IB39-F1
#
_cell.length_a   1.000
_cell.length_b   1.000
_cell.length_c   1.000
_cell.angle_alpha   90.00
_cell.angle_beta   90.00
_cell.angle_gamma   90.00
#
_symmetry.space_group_name_H-M   'P 1'
#
loop_
_entity.id
_entity.type
_entity.pdbx_description
1 polymer ?
#
loop_
_entity_poly.entity_id
_entity_poly.type
_entity_poly.pdbx_seq_one_letter_code
_entity_poly.pdbx_strand_id
1 'polypeptide(L)'
;MAGRPLPITLGLFLTPTIILLILRMSLPVVDSILVSDRNVLIGIHVFAALIGLILAGRDTKSRDHEFLRSGAIDRLSRTYELEDGGLWSRADKALERLERRNNKKKKIQMSGGVSSINAESREVDLGDEEPDDIRVSGVDISKNNDDKGPASKSEETQIITRKSRGISAWLDRRAEKVARKRLLKIRERNYRNNTATNATCRTCGATSPQGSSYCTTCGSLL
;
A
#
# COMPACT_ATOMS: atom_id res chain seq x y z
N MET A 1 3.64 20.23 15.47
CA MET A 1 3.93 18.86 15.94
C MET A 1 4.58 18.98 17.31
N ALA A 2 3.91 18.59 18.38
CA ALA A 2 4.50 18.65 19.72
C ALA A 2 5.45 17.46 19.87
N GLY A 3 6.75 17.70 19.69
CA GLY A 3 7.77 16.71 20.05
C GLY A 3 7.72 16.44 21.55
N ARG A 4 8.14 15.24 21.97
CA ARG A 4 8.35 14.96 23.40
C ARG A 4 9.28 16.03 23.98
N PRO A 5 9.04 16.51 25.22
CA PRO A 5 9.90 17.51 25.80
C PRO A 5 11.28 16.87 26.01
N LEU A 6 12.33 17.65 25.76
CA LEU A 6 13.73 17.22 25.93
C LEU A 6 14.03 16.45 27.23
N PRO A 7 13.46 16.77 28.41
CA PRO A 7 13.68 15.95 29.61
C PRO A 7 13.14 14.51 29.50
N ILE A 8 12.03 14.30 28.80
CA ILE A 8 11.44 12.96 28.65
C ILE A 8 12.28 12.12 27.70
N THR A 9 12.79 12.70 26.60
CA THR A 9 13.66 11.99 25.66
C THR A 9 15.00 11.62 26.31
N LEU A 10 15.59 12.56 27.06
CA LEU A 10 16.82 12.34 27.82
C LEU A 10 16.63 11.30 28.94
N GLY A 11 15.49 11.35 29.63
CA GLY A 11 15.11 10.34 30.62
C GLY A 11 14.99 8.94 30.01
N LEU A 12 14.32 8.78 28.87
CA LEU A 12 14.20 7.50 28.17
C LEU A 12 15.56 6.95 27.71
N PHE A 13 16.48 7.81 27.30
CA PHE A 13 17.83 7.41 26.91
C PHE A 13 18.66 6.88 28.09
N LEU A 14 18.55 7.54 29.25
CA LEU A 14 19.30 7.19 30.47
C LEU A 14 18.68 6.05 31.28
N THR A 15 17.37 5.80 31.12
CA THR A 15 16.64 4.76 31.86
C THR A 15 17.33 3.39 31.82
N PRO A 16 17.68 2.82 30.65
CA PRO A 16 18.31 1.49 30.59
C PRO A 16 19.72 1.45 31.22
N THR A 17 20.48 2.55 31.21
CA THR A 17 21.80 2.58 31.85
C THR A 17 21.69 2.73 33.37
N ILE A 18 20.71 3.50 33.85
CA ILE A 18 20.38 3.63 35.28
C ILE A 18 19.90 2.28 35.84
N ILE A 19 19.04 1.56 35.11
CA ILE A 19 18.57 0.22 35.52
C ILE A 19 19.73 -0.74 35.69
N LEU A 20 20.70 -0.75 34.76
CA LEU A 20 21.90 -1.57 34.90
C LEU A 20 22.75 -1.19 36.11
N LEU A 21 22.89 0.11 36.40
CA LEU A 21 23.63 0.58 37.57
C LEU A 21 22.96 0.13 38.86
N ILE A 22 21.63 0.19 38.94
CA ILE A 22 20.86 -0.31 40.07
C ILE A 22 21.03 -1.82 40.22
N LEU A 23 20.94 -2.59 39.14
CA LEU A 23 21.14 -4.05 39.15
C LEU A 23 22.55 -4.44 39.62
N ARG A 24 23.55 -3.66 39.25
CA ARG A 24 24.93 -3.87 39.70
C ARG A 24 25.07 -3.68 41.20
N MET A 25 24.44 -2.64 41.75
CA MET A 25 24.48 -2.38 43.18
C MET A 25 23.65 -3.39 43.99
N SER A 26 22.58 -3.93 43.41
CA SER A 26 21.72 -4.90 44.11
C SER A 26 22.21 -6.34 44.03
N LEU A 27 23.00 -6.71 43.01
CA LEU A 27 23.47 -8.07 42.79
C LEU A 27 25.01 -8.14 42.75
N PRO A 28 25.68 -8.34 43.90
CA PRO A 28 27.15 -8.38 43.96
C PRO A 28 27.76 -9.55 43.16
N VAL A 29 27.00 -10.61 42.93
CA VAL A 29 27.42 -11.73 42.07
C VAL A 29 27.62 -11.27 40.62
N VAL A 30 26.72 -10.43 40.10
CA VAL A 30 26.81 -9.89 38.74
C VAL A 30 27.99 -8.91 38.64
N ASP A 31 28.20 -8.11 39.69
CA ASP A 31 29.33 -7.19 39.76
C ASP A 31 30.68 -7.91 39.68
N SER A 32 30.83 -9.02 40.43
CA SER A 32 32.07 -9.81 40.43
C SER A 32 32.42 -10.39 39.06
N ILE A 33 31.42 -10.79 38.27
CA ILE A 33 31.62 -11.35 36.92
C ILE A 33 31.91 -10.22 35.91
N LEU A 34 31.23 -9.08 36.03
CA LEU A 34 31.41 -7.93 35.12
C LEU A 34 32.71 -7.15 35.36
N VAL A 35 33.28 -7.20 36.56
CA VAL A 35 34.59 -6.59 36.87
C VAL A 35 35.74 -7.34 36.20
N SER A 36 35.58 -8.66 35.97
CA SER A 36 36.62 -9.50 35.36
C SER A 36 37.05 -9.00 33.98
N ASP A 37 36.09 -8.54 33.16
CA ASP A 37 36.34 -8.15 31.77
C ASP A 37 35.89 -6.73 31.46
N ARG A 38 36.87 -5.81 31.30
CA ARG A 38 36.64 -4.41 30.92
C ARG A 38 35.84 -4.27 29.61
N ASN A 39 36.12 -5.14 28.65
CA ASN A 39 35.47 -5.10 27.33
C ASN A 39 33.98 -5.50 27.41
N VAL A 40 33.66 -6.48 28.26
CA VAL A 40 32.27 -6.91 28.50
C VAL A 40 31.47 -5.80 29.17
N LEU A 41 32.08 -5.12 30.14
CA LEU A 41 31.46 -3.97 30.81
C LEU A 41 31.11 -2.85 29.83
N ILE A 42 32.05 -2.46 28.96
CA ILE A 42 31.81 -1.44 27.94
C ILE A 42 30.72 -1.92 26.97
N GLY A 43 30.76 -3.18 26.55
CA GLY A 43 29.77 -3.76 25.64
C GLY A 43 28.34 -3.69 26.18
N ILE A 44 28.14 -4.04 27.44
CA ILE A 44 26.81 -4.04 28.07
C ILE A 44 26.24 -2.61 28.19
N HIS A 45 27.08 -1.62 28.56
CA HIS A 45 26.64 -0.23 28.62
C HIS A 45 26.32 0.36 27.24
N VAL A 46 27.11 0.01 26.22
CA VAL A 46 26.82 0.41 24.82
C VAL A 46 25.51 -0.20 24.34
N PHE A 47 25.25 -1.47 24.66
CA PHE A 47 24.00 -2.14 24.31
C PHE A 47 22.78 -1.50 24.99
N ALA A 48 22.90 -1.16 26.28
CA ALA A 48 21.84 -0.45 27.01
C ALA A 48 21.59 0.95 26.46
N ALA A 49 22.65 1.69 26.13
CA ALA A 49 22.51 3.00 25.48
C ALA A 49 21.85 2.90 24.10
N LEU A 50 22.11 1.83 23.34
CA LEU A 50 21.46 1.57 22.06
C LEU A 50 19.95 1.32 22.24
N ILE A 51 19.56 0.52 23.24
CA ILE A 51 18.15 0.35 23.60
C ILE A 51 17.51 1.69 23.99
N GLY A 52 18.20 2.50 24.79
CA GLY A 52 17.76 3.84 25.16
C GLY A 52 17.55 4.76 23.95
N LEU A 53 18.47 4.70 22.97
CA LEU A 53 18.37 5.43 21.71
C LEU A 53 17.14 5.00 20.89
N ILE A 54 16.89 3.69 20.80
CA ILE A 54 15.71 3.15 20.10
C ILE A 54 14.44 3.64 20.79
N LEU A 55 14.37 3.61 22.12
CA LEU A 55 13.20 4.09 22.88
C LEU A 55 13.00 5.60 22.73
N ALA A 56 14.08 6.38 22.77
CA ALA A 56 14.05 7.82 22.59
C ALA A 56 13.58 8.21 21.17
N GLY A 57 14.03 7.47 20.15
CA GLY A 57 13.63 7.67 18.75
C GLY A 57 12.28 7.06 18.37
N ARG A 58 11.71 6.18 19.21
CA ARG A 58 10.39 5.60 18.96
C ARG A 58 9.31 6.61 19.34
N ASP A 59 8.84 7.35 18.34
CA ASP A 59 7.68 8.22 18.46
C ASP A 59 6.44 7.40 18.81
N THR A 60 5.99 7.51 20.06
CA THR A 60 4.61 7.16 20.42
C THR A 60 3.77 8.37 20.04
N LYS A 61 3.56 8.55 18.73
CA LYS A 61 2.64 9.58 18.26
C LYS A 61 1.25 9.20 18.76
N SER A 62 0.78 9.86 19.82
CA SER A 62 -0.60 9.72 20.23
C SER A 62 -1.45 10.30 19.11
N ARG A 63 -2.30 9.45 18.53
CA ARG A 63 -3.31 9.88 17.57
C ARG A 63 -4.44 10.48 18.40
N ASP A 64 -4.20 11.66 18.96
CA ASP A 64 -5.24 12.36 19.70
C ASP A 64 -6.40 12.66 18.75
N HIS A 65 -7.61 12.80 19.29
CA HIS A 65 -8.81 13.12 18.51
C HIS A 65 -8.64 14.42 17.69
N GLU A 66 -7.83 15.36 18.17
CA GLU A 66 -7.44 16.56 17.43
C GLU A 66 -6.53 16.25 16.22
N PHE A 67 -5.68 15.22 16.30
CA PHE A 67 -4.86 14.75 15.18
C PHE A 67 -5.71 14.07 14.09
N LEU A 68 -6.75 13.33 14.48
CA LEU A 68 -7.70 12.74 13.54
C LEU A 68 -8.55 13.83 12.85
N ARG A 69 -9.00 14.82 13.61
CA ARG A 69 -9.78 15.94 13.07
C ARG A 69 -8.97 16.78 12.09
N SER A 70 -7.75 17.16 12.46
CA SER A 70 -6.85 17.89 11.57
C SER A 70 -6.49 17.07 10.32
N GLY A 71 -6.35 15.74 10.45
CA GLY A 71 -6.15 14.84 9.31
C GLY A 71 -7.35 14.82 8.34
N ALA A 72 -8.58 14.83 8.84
CA ALA A 72 -9.77 14.91 8.00
C ALA A 72 -9.88 16.26 7.28
N ILE A 73 -9.58 17.35 7.99
CA ILE A 73 -9.58 18.71 7.44
C ILE A 73 -8.50 18.85 6.35
N ASP A 74 -7.29 18.33 6.56
CA ASP A 74 -6.20 18.35 5.58
C ASP A 74 -6.54 17.57 4.29
N ARG A 75 -7.25 16.44 4.43
CA ARG A 75 -7.74 15.67 3.27
C ARG A 75 -8.76 16.49 2.46
N LEU A 76 -9.68 17.17 3.14
CA LEU A 76 -10.69 18.02 2.51
C LEU A 76 -10.08 19.27 1.87
N SER A 77 -9.14 19.94 2.55
CA SER A 77 -8.45 21.11 1.99
C SER A 77 -7.69 20.73 0.73
N ARG A 78 -7.02 19.58 0.72
CA ARG A 78 -6.32 19.07 -0.45
C ARG A 78 -7.26 18.77 -1.62
N THR A 79 -8.47 18.26 -1.37
CA THR A 79 -9.46 18.07 -2.45
C THR A 79 -9.92 19.41 -3.01
N TYR A 80 -10.14 20.43 -2.16
CA TYR A 80 -10.51 21.77 -2.61
C TYR A 80 -9.37 22.47 -3.37
N GLU A 81 -8.12 22.33 -2.93
CA GLU A 81 -6.97 22.85 -3.67
C GLU A 81 -6.84 22.25 -5.07
N LEU A 82 -7.18 20.96 -5.23
CA LEU A 82 -7.19 20.30 -6.53
C LEU A 82 -8.38 20.77 -7.39
N GLU A 83 -9.55 20.94 -6.78
CA GLU A 83 -10.73 21.51 -7.43
C GLU A 83 -10.45 22.92 -7.98
N ASP A 84 -9.93 23.82 -7.13
CA ASP A 84 -9.48 25.16 -7.49
C ASP A 84 -8.34 25.12 -8.52
N GLY A 85 -7.47 24.11 -8.42
CA GLY A 85 -6.42 23.81 -9.39
C GLY A 85 -6.92 23.33 -10.76
N GLY A 86 -8.24 23.30 -10.97
CA GLY A 86 -8.87 22.93 -12.23
C GLY A 86 -8.85 21.43 -12.50
N LEU A 87 -8.93 20.60 -11.45
CA LEU A 87 -9.00 19.14 -11.59
C LEU A 87 -10.14 18.71 -12.53
N TRP A 88 -11.32 19.32 -12.38
CA TRP A 88 -12.51 19.02 -13.19
C TRP A 88 -12.31 19.38 -14.66
N SER A 89 -11.80 20.58 -14.95
CA SER A 89 -11.57 21.00 -16.34
C SER A 89 -10.50 20.15 -17.03
N ARG A 90 -9.49 19.68 -16.29
CA ARG A 90 -8.48 18.73 -16.81
C ARG A 90 -9.09 17.34 -17.05
N ALA A 91 -9.97 16.87 -16.17
CA ALA A 91 -10.69 15.62 -16.33
C ALA A 91 -11.62 15.66 -17.56
N ASP A 92 -12.40 16.73 -17.72
CA ASP A 92 -13.28 16.95 -18.87
C ASP A 92 -12.49 16.96 -20.19
N LYS A 93 -11.36 17.68 -20.22
CA LYS A 93 -10.46 17.71 -21.39
C LYS A 93 -9.82 16.34 -21.67
N ALA A 94 -9.53 15.54 -20.64
CA ALA A 94 -9.03 14.18 -20.81
C ALA A 94 -10.13 13.25 -21.36
N LEU A 95 -11.36 13.39 -20.88
CA LEU A 95 -12.52 12.65 -21.37
C LEU A 95 -12.80 12.98 -22.83
N GLU A 96 -12.84 14.26 -23.19
CA GLU A 96 -13.03 14.71 -24.57
C GLU A 96 -11.95 14.12 -25.51
N ARG A 97 -10.69 14.07 -25.07
CA ARG A 97 -9.59 13.43 -25.83
C ARG A 97 -9.82 11.93 -25.99
N LEU A 98 -10.38 11.25 -24.99
CA LEU A 98 -10.71 9.83 -25.08
C LEU A 98 -11.91 9.61 -26.01
N GLU A 99 -12.94 10.42 -25.93
CA GLU A 99 -14.10 10.37 -26.83
C GLU A 99 -13.67 10.59 -28.28
N ARG A 100 -12.86 11.60 -28.57
CA ARG A 100 -12.32 11.84 -29.92
C ARG A 100 -11.47 10.68 -30.44
N ARG A 101 -10.73 9.98 -29.56
CA ARG A 101 -9.94 8.79 -29.94
C ARG A 101 -10.82 7.56 -30.14
N ASN A 102 -11.83 7.36 -29.30
CA ASN A 102 -12.78 6.26 -29.38
C ASN A 102 -13.65 6.38 -30.63
N ASN A 103 -14.11 7.59 -30.95
CA ASN A 103 -14.93 7.84 -32.13
C ASN A 103 -14.17 7.53 -33.45
N LYS A 104 -12.83 7.58 -33.44
CA LYS A 104 -11.97 7.19 -34.58
C LYS A 104 -11.61 5.69 -34.62
N LYS A 105 -11.81 4.95 -33.53
CA LYS A 105 -11.45 3.52 -33.42
C LYS A 105 -12.65 2.69 -33.01
N LYS A 106 -13.39 2.20 -34.02
CA LYS A 106 -14.35 1.08 -34.00
C LYS A 106 -15.45 1.13 -32.93
N LYS A 107 -16.69 0.90 -33.39
CA LYS A 107 -17.80 0.40 -32.58
C LYS A 107 -17.28 -0.77 -31.74
N ILE A 108 -17.05 -0.56 -30.44
CA ILE A 108 -16.62 -1.60 -29.52
C ILE A 108 -17.74 -2.63 -29.52
N GLN A 109 -17.55 -3.74 -30.25
CA GLN A 109 -18.39 -4.92 -30.09
C GLN A 109 -18.09 -5.41 -28.68
N MET A 110 -18.96 -5.09 -27.73
CA MET A 110 -18.98 -5.73 -26.42
C MET A 110 -19.28 -7.21 -26.67
N SER A 111 -18.25 -8.03 -26.86
CA SER A 111 -18.38 -9.46 -27.17
C SER A 111 -18.67 -10.32 -25.93
N GLY A 112 -19.29 -9.72 -24.90
CA GLY A 112 -19.74 -10.40 -23.69
C GLY A 112 -21.24 -10.22 -23.57
N GLY A 113 -21.99 -11.31 -23.40
CA GLY A 113 -23.43 -11.24 -23.16
C GLY A 113 -23.73 -10.48 -21.86
N VAL A 114 -24.84 -9.75 -21.81
CA VAL A 114 -25.30 -8.98 -20.62
C VAL A 114 -25.27 -9.77 -19.31
N SER A 115 -25.36 -11.11 -19.37
CA SER A 115 -25.21 -12.01 -18.21
C SER A 115 -23.84 -11.93 -17.53
N SER A 116 -22.75 -11.58 -18.23
CA SER A 116 -21.43 -11.44 -17.62
C SER A 116 -21.21 -10.08 -16.95
N ILE A 117 -22.09 -9.10 -17.18
CA ILE A 117 -22.01 -7.76 -16.57
C ILE A 117 -22.59 -7.78 -15.14
N ASN A 118 -23.47 -8.74 -14.84
CA ASN A 118 -24.11 -8.90 -13.53
C ASN A 118 -23.40 -9.93 -12.62
N ALA A 119 -22.15 -10.30 -12.93
CA ALA A 119 -21.36 -11.10 -12.02
C ALA A 119 -20.88 -10.18 -10.88
N GLU A 120 -21.64 -10.13 -9.80
CA GLU A 120 -21.25 -9.41 -8.59
C GLU A 120 -19.85 -9.86 -8.14
N SER A 121 -19.01 -8.88 -7.82
CA SER A 121 -17.68 -9.16 -7.28
C SER A 121 -17.84 -9.85 -5.93
N ARG A 122 -17.20 -11.02 -5.74
CA ARG A 122 -17.17 -11.72 -4.45
C ARG A 122 -16.74 -10.75 -3.35
N GLU A 123 -17.60 -10.61 -2.35
CA GLU A 123 -17.33 -9.80 -1.16
C GLU A 123 -15.97 -10.21 -0.56
N VAL A 124 -15.12 -9.22 -0.35
CA VAL A 124 -13.87 -9.38 0.36
C VAL A 124 -14.15 -8.89 1.76
N ASP A 125 -14.28 -9.85 2.68
CA ASP A 125 -14.40 -9.56 4.10
C ASP A 125 -13.07 -8.96 4.57
N LEU A 126 -13.04 -7.62 4.58
CA LEU A 126 -12.04 -6.85 5.30
C LEU A 126 -12.52 -6.93 6.74
N GLY A 127 -11.88 -7.78 7.56
CA GLY A 127 -12.16 -7.82 9.00
C GLY A 127 -11.97 -6.44 9.64
N ASP A 128 -12.01 -6.34 10.98
CA ASP A 128 -11.99 -5.07 11.73
C ASP A 128 -10.69 -4.22 11.58
N GLU A 129 -9.82 -4.53 10.62
CA GLU A 129 -8.61 -3.78 10.27
C GLU A 129 -8.94 -2.75 9.18
N GLU A 130 -8.86 -1.47 9.56
CA GLU A 130 -9.12 -0.32 8.69
C GLU A 130 -8.22 -0.37 7.43
N PRO A 131 -8.78 -0.32 6.21
CA PRO A 131 -7.98 -0.47 4.99
C PRO A 131 -7.05 0.73 4.82
N ASP A 132 -5.74 0.45 4.80
CA ASP A 132 -4.71 1.43 4.42
C ASP A 132 -4.91 1.85 2.96
N ASP A 133 -5.09 3.16 2.77
CA ASP A 133 -5.30 3.91 1.53
C ASP A 133 -5.77 3.08 0.32
N ILE A 134 -7.09 3.13 0.06
CA ILE A 134 -7.70 2.67 -1.19
C ILE A 134 -7.13 3.49 -2.35
N ARG A 135 -6.03 3.00 -2.94
CA ARG A 135 -5.50 3.51 -4.20
C ARG A 135 -6.46 3.09 -5.31
N VAL A 136 -7.29 4.04 -5.72
CA VAL A 136 -8.04 3.97 -6.97
C VAL A 136 -7.03 3.86 -8.11
N SER A 137 -6.79 2.65 -8.61
CA SER A 137 -5.96 2.42 -9.80
C SER A 137 -6.66 3.02 -11.01
N GLY A 138 -6.11 4.10 -11.57
CA GLY A 138 -6.60 4.62 -12.84
C GLY A 138 -6.19 6.05 -13.23
N VAL A 139 -5.69 6.88 -12.31
CA VAL A 139 -5.30 8.26 -12.64
C VAL A 139 -3.82 8.49 -12.33
N ASP A 140 -2.97 8.18 -13.30
CA ASP A 140 -1.61 8.71 -13.33
C ASP A 140 -1.70 10.20 -13.66
N ILE A 141 -1.67 11.07 -12.65
CA ILE A 141 -1.47 12.51 -12.83
C ILE A 141 -0.01 12.72 -13.24
N SER A 142 0.29 12.53 -14.53
CA SER A 142 1.58 12.94 -15.09
C SER A 142 1.66 14.46 -15.00
N LYS A 143 2.41 14.95 -14.02
CA LYS A 143 2.73 16.38 -13.83
C LYS A 143 3.71 16.78 -14.94
N ASN A 144 3.19 17.06 -16.14
CA ASN A 144 3.97 17.62 -17.24
C ASN A 144 4.09 19.12 -17.00
N ASN A 145 5.19 19.55 -16.38
CA ASN A 145 5.61 20.95 -16.37
C ASN A 145 6.46 21.18 -17.62
N ASP A 146 5.82 21.55 -18.72
CA ASP A 146 6.48 22.12 -19.88
C ASP A 146 5.75 23.41 -20.24
N ASP A 147 6.26 24.54 -19.74
CA ASP A 147 6.02 25.85 -20.36
C ASP A 147 7.28 26.69 -20.25
N LYS A 148 7.76 27.15 -21.40
CA LYS A 148 8.95 28.01 -21.57
C LYS A 148 8.56 29.48 -21.50
N GLY A 149 9.21 30.21 -20.60
CA GLY A 149 9.69 31.60 -20.77
C GLY A 149 8.92 32.71 -20.02
N PRO A 150 9.53 33.89 -19.77
CA PRO A 150 10.95 34.19 -19.54
C PRO A 150 11.22 34.91 -18.20
N ALA A 151 12.43 34.68 -17.69
CA ALA A 151 13.23 35.47 -16.75
C ALA A 151 12.57 36.56 -15.88
N SER A 152 12.54 36.29 -14.56
CA SER A 152 12.91 37.29 -13.54
C SER A 152 13.72 36.60 -12.45
N LYS A 153 14.82 37.25 -12.06
CA LYS A 153 15.79 36.78 -11.08
C LYS A 153 15.27 37.12 -9.68
N SER A 154 15.17 36.14 -8.80
CA SER A 154 15.29 36.34 -7.35
C SER A 154 15.73 35.04 -6.71
N GLU A 155 16.78 35.16 -5.90
CA GLU A 155 17.52 34.09 -5.25
C GLU A 155 16.63 33.27 -4.33
N GLU A 156 16.65 31.94 -4.48
CA GLU A 156 16.14 31.03 -3.45
C GLU A 156 16.96 29.74 -3.40
N THR A 157 17.32 29.40 -2.18
CA THR A 157 18.21 28.34 -1.71
C THR A 157 17.99 26.99 -2.41
N GLN A 158 19.06 26.47 -3.01
CA GLN A 158 19.11 25.15 -3.63
C GLN A 158 18.98 24.03 -2.59
N ILE A 159 17.74 23.63 -2.28
CA ILE A 159 17.47 22.34 -1.64
C ILE A 159 17.57 21.28 -2.74
N ILE A 160 18.72 20.60 -2.81
CA ILE A 160 18.96 19.46 -3.69
C ILE A 160 18.05 18.30 -3.23
N THR A 161 16.83 18.24 -3.76
CA THR A 161 16.00 17.04 -3.66
C THR A 161 16.54 16.01 -4.65
N ARG A 162 17.52 15.21 -4.20
CA ARG A 162 17.92 13.99 -4.89
C ARG A 162 16.70 13.07 -4.97
N LYS A 163 15.99 13.14 -6.10
CA LYS A 163 14.90 12.25 -6.49
C LYS A 163 15.34 10.80 -6.29
N SER A 164 14.79 10.14 -5.28
CA SER A 164 15.06 8.76 -4.88
C SER A 164 14.51 7.77 -5.92
N ARG A 165 15.18 7.69 -7.08
CA ARG A 165 14.87 6.73 -8.15
C ARG A 165 14.88 5.26 -7.68
N GLY A 166 15.48 4.96 -6.53
CA GLY A 166 15.61 3.60 -5.99
C GLY A 166 14.32 3.01 -5.41
N ILE A 167 13.49 3.81 -4.72
CA ILE A 167 12.33 3.27 -3.99
C ILE A 167 11.16 3.03 -4.95
N SER A 168 10.91 3.94 -5.89
CA SER A 168 9.89 3.75 -6.92
C SER A 168 10.20 2.54 -7.80
N ALA A 169 11.44 2.39 -8.26
CA ALA A 169 11.87 1.24 -9.05
C ALA A 169 11.74 -0.10 -8.30
N TRP A 170 11.96 -0.10 -6.98
CA TRP A 170 11.77 -1.30 -6.15
C TRP A 170 10.28 -1.67 -6.01
N LEU A 171 9.42 -0.67 -5.80
CA LEU A 171 7.96 -0.87 -5.73
C LEU A 171 7.39 -1.37 -7.06
N ASP A 172 7.82 -0.80 -8.18
CA ASP A 172 7.39 -1.20 -9.52
C ASP A 172 7.78 -2.66 -9.80
N ARG A 173 9.01 -3.06 -9.44
CA ARG A 173 9.50 -4.44 -9.62
C ARG A 173 8.74 -5.44 -8.76
N ARG A 174 8.26 -5.02 -7.58
CA ARG A 174 7.41 -5.85 -6.69
C ARG A 174 6.00 -5.97 -7.24
N ALA A 175 5.41 -4.87 -7.73
CA ALA A 175 4.10 -4.86 -8.37
C ALA A 175 4.07 -5.77 -9.59
N GLU A 176 5.09 -5.71 -10.45
CA GLU A 176 5.23 -6.58 -11.62
C GLU A 176 5.30 -8.07 -11.23
N LYS A 177 6.06 -8.41 -10.18
CA LYS A 177 6.20 -9.79 -9.69
C LYS A 177 4.88 -10.34 -9.16
N VAL A 178 4.09 -9.51 -8.48
CA VAL A 178 2.75 -9.87 -7.99
C VAL A 178 1.76 -10.04 -9.14
N ALA A 179 1.76 -9.12 -10.12
CA ALA A 179 0.91 -9.20 -11.31
C ALA A 179 1.17 -10.48 -12.10
N ARG A 180 2.45 -10.83 -12.33
CA ARG A 180 2.85 -12.08 -13.01
C ARG A 180 2.35 -13.32 -12.26
N LYS A 181 2.50 -13.37 -10.92
CA LYS A 181 1.97 -14.49 -10.11
C LYS A 181 0.45 -14.63 -10.22
N ARG A 182 -0.29 -13.51 -10.24
CA ARG A 182 -1.75 -13.53 -10.43
C ARG A 182 -2.14 -14.07 -11.81
N LEU A 183 -1.45 -13.65 -12.87
CA LEU A 183 -1.69 -14.15 -14.22
C LEU A 183 -1.44 -15.66 -14.34
N LEU A 184 -0.36 -16.16 -13.73
CA LEU A 184 -0.08 -17.61 -13.70
C LEU A 184 -1.17 -18.39 -12.95
N LYS A 185 -1.65 -17.87 -11.81
CA LYS A 185 -2.73 -18.51 -11.04
C LYS A 185 -4.06 -18.53 -11.81
N ILE A 186 -4.37 -17.46 -12.57
CA ILE A 186 -5.54 -17.41 -13.46
C ILE A 186 -5.37 -18.44 -14.58
N ARG A 187 -4.18 -18.55 -15.17
CA ARG A 187 -3.88 -19.53 -16.23
C ARG A 187 -4.00 -20.97 -15.72
N GLU A 188 -3.48 -21.26 -14.53
CA GLU A 188 -3.59 -22.59 -13.91
C GLU A 188 -5.05 -22.93 -13.60
N ARG A 189 -5.84 -21.97 -13.10
CA ARG A 189 -7.28 -22.15 -12.91
C ARG A 189 -8.00 -22.43 -14.23
N ASN A 190 -7.70 -21.69 -15.28
CA ASN A 190 -8.28 -21.92 -16.61
C ASN A 190 -7.90 -23.30 -17.16
N TYR A 191 -6.66 -23.76 -16.93
CA TYR A 191 -6.24 -25.11 -17.30
C TYR A 191 -7.00 -26.19 -16.52
N ARG A 192 -7.13 -26.05 -15.19
CA ARG A 192 -7.93 -26.97 -14.36
C ARG A 192 -9.39 -27.04 -14.78
N ASN A 193 -9.98 -25.89 -15.11
CA ASN A 193 -11.37 -25.82 -15.56
C ASN A 193 -11.56 -26.49 -16.94
N ASN A 194 -10.54 -26.43 -17.81
CA ASN A 194 -10.56 -27.09 -19.12
C ASN A 194 -10.33 -28.60 -19.04
N THR A 195 -9.60 -29.07 -18.02
CA THR A 195 -9.40 -30.52 -17.77
C THR A 195 -10.55 -31.16 -16.99
N ALA A 196 -11.40 -30.36 -16.35
CA ALA A 196 -12.62 -30.87 -15.82
C ALA A 196 -13.58 -31.17 -16.99
N THR A 197 -14.21 -32.32 -16.90
CA THR A 197 -14.79 -33.06 -18.02
C THR A 197 -16.18 -32.54 -18.37
N ASN A 198 -16.47 -32.40 -19.67
CA ASN A 198 -17.84 -32.22 -20.15
C ASN A 198 -18.68 -33.42 -19.69
N ALA A 199 -19.74 -33.20 -18.93
CA ALA A 199 -20.66 -34.26 -18.52
C ALA A 199 -21.53 -34.65 -19.73
N THR A 200 -21.58 -35.93 -20.07
CA THR A 200 -22.42 -36.46 -21.14
C THR A 200 -23.78 -36.86 -20.59
N CYS A 201 -24.85 -36.32 -21.17
CA CYS A 201 -26.21 -36.63 -20.78
C CYS A 201 -26.55 -38.10 -21.08
N ARG A 202 -27.01 -38.86 -20.09
CA ARG A 202 -27.44 -40.26 -20.26
C ARG A 202 -28.65 -40.43 -21.20
N THR A 203 -29.50 -39.41 -21.31
CA THR A 203 -30.77 -39.49 -22.05
C THR A 203 -30.59 -39.21 -23.55
N CYS A 204 -29.78 -38.21 -23.90
CA CYS A 204 -29.63 -37.76 -25.29
C CYS A 204 -28.19 -37.77 -25.82
N GLY A 205 -27.21 -38.14 -24.99
CA GLY A 205 -25.79 -38.21 -25.38
C GLY A 205 -25.11 -36.85 -25.56
N ALA A 206 -25.81 -35.72 -25.39
CA ALA A 206 -25.24 -34.39 -25.56
C ALA A 206 -24.28 -34.03 -24.42
N THR A 207 -23.21 -33.31 -24.73
CA THR A 207 -22.24 -32.79 -23.76
C THR A 207 -22.75 -31.49 -23.14
N SER A 208 -22.87 -31.44 -21.82
CA SER A 208 -23.29 -30.23 -21.08
C SER A 208 -22.08 -29.53 -20.45
N PRO A 209 -22.04 -28.19 -20.42
CA PRO A 209 -21.01 -27.44 -19.70
C PRO A 209 -21.06 -27.75 -18.19
N GLN A 210 -19.90 -27.78 -17.54
CA GLN A 210 -19.81 -28.10 -16.12
C GLN A 210 -20.55 -27.09 -15.23
N GLY A 211 -21.26 -27.60 -14.23
CA GLY A 211 -22.01 -26.81 -13.25
C GLY A 211 -23.50 -26.68 -13.54
N SER A 212 -24.02 -27.22 -14.65
CA SER A 212 -25.46 -27.37 -14.84
C SER A 212 -25.96 -28.68 -14.22
N SER A 213 -27.05 -28.62 -13.45
CA SER A 213 -27.73 -29.80 -12.90
C SER A 213 -28.66 -30.48 -13.91
N TYR A 214 -28.87 -29.84 -15.06
CA TYR A 214 -29.73 -30.31 -16.14
C TYR A 214 -29.02 -30.18 -17.50
N CYS A 215 -29.41 -31.04 -18.44
CA CYS A 215 -28.94 -31.02 -19.81
C CYS A 215 -29.56 -29.84 -20.56
N THR A 216 -28.72 -28.98 -21.15
CA THR A 216 -29.18 -27.81 -21.92
C THR A 216 -29.90 -28.15 -23.22
N THR A 217 -29.78 -29.39 -23.71
CA THR A 217 -30.38 -29.84 -24.98
C THR A 217 -31.73 -30.52 -24.79
N CYS A 218 -31.93 -31.27 -23.69
CA CYS A 218 -33.16 -32.07 -23.47
C CYS A 218 -33.83 -31.84 -22.12
N GLY A 219 -33.23 -31.05 -21.22
CA GLY A 219 -33.80 -30.72 -19.91
C GLY A 219 -33.73 -31.84 -18.86
N SER A 220 -33.19 -33.02 -19.17
CA SER A 220 -33.06 -34.09 -18.18
C SER A 220 -31.95 -33.79 -17.16
N LEU A 221 -32.09 -34.31 -15.93
CA LEU A 221 -31.01 -34.29 -14.94
C LEU A 221 -29.77 -35.02 -15.47
N LEU A 222 -28.59 -34.40 -15.28
CA LEU A 222 -27.27 -34.91 -15.72
C LEU A 222 -26.71 -35.95 -14.75
#